data_AF-S0GG63-F1
#
_entry.id   AF-S0GG63-F1
#
_cell.length_a   1.000
_cell.length_b   1.000
_cell.length_c   1.000
_cell.angle_alpha   90.00
_cell.angle_beta   90.00
_cell.angle_gamma   90.00
#
_symmetry.space_group_name_H-M   'P 1'
#
loop_
_entity.id
_entity.type
_entity.pdbx_description
1 polymer ?
#
loop_
_entity_poly.entity_id
_entity_poly.type
_entity_poly.pdbx_seq_one_letter_code
_entity_poly.pdbx_strand_id
1 'polypeptide(L)'
;MDVLCDEIKRLRGMREESGCLSRSNERKLKVCKLRLQGLLGAVVLFPEDRLHIPAKEHMQLAFYMGELNNRLKEHFGEINDGKLLALLFDIFEFEVSRGTFLRYYYMSEDEKENGK
;
A
#
# COMPACT_ATOMS: atom_id res chain seq x y z
N MET A 1 16.17 -7.15 -17.16
CA MET A 1 15.57 -6.84 -15.84
C MET A 1 16.67 -6.56 -14.82
N ASP A 2 17.71 -7.39 -14.77
CA ASP A 2 18.80 -7.27 -13.79
C ASP A 2 19.50 -5.91 -13.79
N VAL A 3 19.88 -5.39 -14.97
CA VAL A 3 20.48 -4.04 -15.10
C VAL A 3 19.60 -2.92 -14.51
N LEU A 4 18.27 -3.05 -14.63
CA LEU A 4 17.33 -2.08 -14.09
C LEU A 4 17.25 -2.18 -12.56
N CYS A 5 17.18 -3.41 -12.04
CA CYS A 5 17.18 -3.68 -10.60
C CYS A 5 18.49 -3.22 -9.94
N ASP A 6 19.64 -3.47 -10.57
CA ASP A 6 20.95 -3.08 -10.06
C ASP A 6 21.10 -1.55 -10.01
N GLU A 7 20.62 -0.85 -11.05
CA GLU A 7 20.65 0.61 -11.05
C GLU A 7 19.74 1.21 -9.97
N ILE A 8 18.56 0.61 -9.72
CA ILE A 8 17.69 1.02 -8.62
C ILE A 8 18.37 0.78 -7.27
N LYS A 9 18.98 -0.40 -7.05
CA LYS A 9 19.71 -0.72 -5.82
C LYS A 9 20.86 0.26 -5.60
N ARG A 10 21.65 0.54 -6.63
CA ARG A 10 22.76 1.51 -6.57
C ARG A 10 22.28 2.90 -6.16
N LEU A 11 21.22 3.41 -6.79
CA LEU A 11 20.66 4.72 -6.48
C LEU A 11 20.03 4.78 -5.08
N ARG A 12 19.38 3.70 -4.61
CA ARG A 12 18.87 3.60 -3.25
C ARG A 12 20.01 3.59 -2.22
N GLY A 13 21.05 2.79 -2.45
CA GLY A 13 22.24 2.74 -1.60
C GLY A 13 22.93 4.10 -1.49
N MET A 14 23.12 4.80 -2.61
CA MET A 14 23.65 6.17 -2.59
C MET A 14 22.82 7.13 -1.70
N ARG A 15 21.49 7.00 -1.73
CA ARG A 15 20.60 7.81 -0.89
C ARG A 15 20.73 7.45 0.59
N GLU A 16 20.88 6.18 0.90
CA GLU A 16 21.05 5.68 2.27
C GLU A 16 22.41 6.13 2.85
N GLU A 17 23.48 6.09 2.05
CA GLU A 17 24.82 6.52 2.47
C GLU A 17 24.94 8.04 2.63
N SER A 18 24.38 8.81 1.70
CA SER A 18 24.56 10.28 1.66
C SER A 18 23.39 11.06 2.27
N GLY A 19 22.31 10.39 2.67
CA GLY A 19 21.06 10.99 3.15
C GLY A 19 20.20 11.65 2.07
N CYS A 20 20.78 12.02 0.92
CA CYS A 20 20.06 12.61 -0.20
C CYS A 20 20.64 12.17 -1.55
N LEU A 21 19.85 12.34 -2.61
CA LEU A 21 20.31 12.16 -4.00
C LEU A 21 20.38 13.52 -4.69
N SER A 22 21.27 13.61 -5.69
CA SER A 22 21.19 14.73 -6.63
C SER A 22 19.85 14.69 -7.37
N ARG A 23 19.31 15.85 -7.76
CA ARG A 23 18.04 15.96 -8.52
C ARG A 23 18.02 15.06 -9.76
N SER A 24 19.16 14.92 -10.44
CA SER A 24 19.31 14.04 -11.61
C SER A 24 19.15 12.56 -11.22
N ASN A 25 19.79 12.14 -10.14
CA ASN A 25 19.69 10.78 -9.62
C ASN A 25 18.29 10.47 -9.06
N GLU A 26 17.62 11.42 -8.43
CA GLU A 26 16.22 11.26 -8.00
C GLU A 26 15.30 11.04 -9.21
N ARG A 27 15.45 11.85 -10.25
CA ARG A 27 14.68 11.69 -11.49
C ARG A 27 14.96 10.35 -12.14
N LYS A 28 16.23 9.93 -12.18
CA LYS A 28 16.64 8.62 -12.71
C LYS A 28 16.01 7.49 -11.90
N LEU A 29 16.08 7.55 -10.57
CA LEU A 29 15.49 6.56 -9.68
C LEU A 29 13.98 6.44 -9.90
N LYS A 30 13.27 7.57 -10.00
CA LYS A 30 11.83 7.59 -10.27
C LYS A 30 11.49 6.93 -11.61
N VAL A 31 12.20 7.26 -12.68
CA VAL A 31 11.98 6.67 -14.01
C VAL A 31 12.27 5.16 -13.99
N CYS A 32 13.34 4.74 -13.35
CA CYS A 32 13.69 3.32 -13.23
C CYS A 32 12.61 2.54 -12.46
N LYS A 33 12.13 3.07 -11.32
CA LYS A 33 11.04 2.47 -10.54
C LYS A 33 9.75 2.36 -11.36
N LEU A 34 9.32 3.43 -12.04
CA LEU A 34 8.12 3.41 -12.89
C LEU A 34 8.22 2.35 -14.00
N ARG A 35 9.38 2.24 -14.64
CA ARG A 35 9.60 1.21 -15.65
C ARG A 35 9.52 -0.20 -15.08
N LEU A 36 10.09 -0.42 -13.89
CA LEU A 36 10.06 -1.72 -13.23
C LEU A 36 8.64 -2.08 -12.75
N GLN A 37 7.88 -1.12 -12.22
CA GLN A 37 6.45 -1.28 -11.89
C GLN A 37 5.64 -1.76 -13.10
N GLY A 38 5.80 -1.08 -14.25
CA GLY A 38 5.11 -1.47 -15.49
C GLY A 38 5.48 -2.87 -15.99
N LEU A 39 6.75 -3.27 -15.84
CA LEU A 39 7.20 -4.61 -16.25
C LEU A 39 6.70 -5.72 -15.31
N LEU A 40 6.52 -5.42 -14.03
CA LEU A 40 6.07 -6.39 -13.02
C LEU A 40 4.56 -6.39 -12.80
N GLY A 41 3.83 -5.40 -13.35
CA GLY A 41 2.44 -5.17 -12.97
C GLY A 41 2.26 -4.82 -11.49
N ALA A 42 3.31 -4.29 -10.85
CA ALA A 42 3.34 -4.01 -9.41
C ALA A 42 3.03 -2.53 -9.14
N VAL A 43 2.21 -2.26 -8.13
CA VAL A 43 1.91 -0.89 -7.67
C VAL A 43 3.03 -0.37 -6.75
N VAL A 44 3.55 -1.23 -5.87
CA VAL A 44 4.63 -0.90 -4.94
C VAL A 44 5.81 -1.84 -5.18
N LEU A 45 7.03 -1.28 -5.23
CA LEU A 45 8.26 -2.06 -5.41
C LEU A 45 9.03 -2.22 -4.09
N PHE A 46 9.01 -1.21 -3.23
CA PHE A 46 9.70 -1.19 -1.96
C PHE A 46 8.79 -0.58 -0.88
N PRO A 47 8.98 -0.91 0.42
CA PRO A 47 8.15 -0.39 1.50
C PRO A 47 8.06 1.13 1.52
N GLU A 48 9.14 1.85 1.21
CA GLU A 48 9.13 3.32 1.17
C GLU A 48 8.37 3.93 -0.02
N ASP A 49 7.94 3.12 -0.99
CA ASP A 49 7.10 3.57 -2.11
C ASP A 49 5.61 3.40 -1.80
N ARG A 50 5.26 2.90 -0.61
CA ARG A 50 3.87 2.80 -0.17
C ARG A 50 3.25 4.18 -0.09
N LEU A 51 1.97 4.24 -0.42
CA LEU A 51 1.19 5.47 -0.34
C LEU A 51 0.85 5.74 1.13
N HIS A 52 1.34 6.86 1.64
CA HIS A 52 1.04 7.28 3.00
C HIS A 52 -0.43 7.72 3.10
N ILE A 53 -1.18 7.11 4.00
CA ILE A 53 -2.54 7.54 4.34
C ILE A 53 -2.48 8.25 5.70
N PRO A 54 -3.05 9.47 5.83
CA PRO A 54 -3.14 10.15 7.12
C PRO A 54 -4.14 9.48 8.08
N ALA A 55 -3.90 9.56 9.39
CA ALA A 55 -4.77 8.98 10.45
C ALA A 55 -6.26 9.34 10.31
N LYS A 56 -6.56 10.58 9.90
CA LYS A 56 -7.94 11.07 9.72
C LYS A 56 -8.73 10.33 8.63
N GLU A 57 -8.05 9.70 7.68
CA GLU A 57 -8.66 9.00 6.54
C GLU A 57 -8.76 7.48 6.77
N HIS A 58 -8.07 6.94 7.78
CA HIS A 58 -7.98 5.48 8.00
C HIS A 58 -9.31 4.83 8.33
N MET A 59 -10.08 5.43 9.23
CA MET A 59 -11.35 4.83 9.65
C MET A 59 -12.29 4.66 8.46
N GLN A 60 -12.45 5.73 7.67
CA GLN A 60 -13.34 5.73 6.52
C GLN A 60 -12.84 4.78 5.42
N LEU A 61 -11.53 4.76 5.16
CA LEU A 61 -10.93 3.86 4.17
C LEU A 61 -11.05 2.39 4.60
N ALA A 62 -10.71 2.06 5.85
CA ALA A 62 -10.82 0.70 6.38
C ALA A 62 -12.26 0.19 6.27
N PHE A 63 -13.22 1.04 6.63
CA PHE A 63 -14.64 0.73 6.56
C PHE A 63 -15.12 0.43 5.12
N TYR A 64 -14.88 1.34 4.18
CA TYR A 64 -15.30 1.14 2.78
C TYR A 64 -14.65 -0.10 2.16
N MET A 65 -13.41 -0.40 2.54
CA MET A 65 -12.73 -1.58 2.06
C MET A 65 -13.30 -2.86 2.66
N GLY A 66 -13.73 -2.84 3.92
CA GLY A 66 -14.47 -3.91 4.56
C GLY A 66 -15.81 -4.19 3.87
N GLU A 67 -16.56 -3.13 3.59
CA GLU A 67 -17.82 -3.18 2.85
C GLU A 67 -17.63 -3.76 1.44
N LEU A 68 -16.61 -3.29 0.72
CA LEU A 68 -16.28 -3.79 -0.62
C LEU A 68 -15.85 -5.26 -0.59
N ASN A 69 -15.06 -5.66 0.40
CA ASN A 69 -14.69 -7.06 0.60
C ASN A 69 -15.93 -7.94 0.81
N ASN A 70 -16.87 -7.51 1.67
CA ASN A 70 -18.10 -8.27 1.92
C ASN A 70 -18.97 -8.38 0.65
N ARG A 71 -19.13 -7.30 -0.11
CA ARG A 71 -19.84 -7.33 -1.40
C ARG A 71 -19.19 -8.28 -2.41
N LEU A 72 -17.86 -8.32 -2.47
CA LEU A 72 -17.14 -9.26 -3.33
C LEU A 72 -17.39 -10.71 -2.90
N LYS A 73 -17.41 -11.00 -1.60
CA LYS A 73 -17.76 -12.35 -1.10
C LYS A 73 -19.18 -12.75 -1.48
N GLU A 74 -20.15 -11.85 -1.29
CA GLU A 74 -21.56 -12.09 -1.61
C GLU A 74 -21.77 -12.34 -3.11
N HIS A 75 -21.12 -11.55 -3.97
CA HIS A 75 -21.31 -11.65 -5.42
C HIS A 75 -20.55 -12.80 -6.08
N PHE A 76 -19.35 -13.12 -5.62
CA PHE A 76 -18.47 -14.09 -6.28
C PHE A 76 -18.30 -15.40 -5.49
N GLY A 77 -18.86 -15.50 -4.28
CA GLY A 77 -18.67 -16.65 -3.39
C GLY A 77 -17.20 -16.84 -2.95
N GLU A 78 -16.35 -15.83 -3.11
CA GLU A 78 -14.96 -15.91 -2.67
C GLU A 78 -14.89 -15.95 -1.15
N ILE A 79 -14.24 -16.97 -0.60
CA ILE A 79 -14.11 -17.20 0.86
C ILE A 79 -12.83 -16.52 1.41
N ASN A 80 -11.98 -15.99 0.54
CA ASN A 80 -10.64 -15.51 0.93
C ASN A 80 -10.67 -14.11 1.55
N ASP A 81 -10.98 -14.06 2.85
CA ASP A 81 -11.14 -12.86 3.67
C ASP A 81 -9.88 -12.00 3.91
N GLY A 82 -8.84 -12.21 3.09
CA GLY A 82 -7.51 -11.63 3.30
C GLY A 82 -6.86 -11.06 2.05
N LYS A 83 -7.38 -11.31 0.84
CA LYS A 83 -6.71 -10.83 -0.40
C LYS A 83 -6.75 -9.31 -0.51
N LEU A 84 -7.94 -8.70 -0.36
CA LEU A 84 -8.08 -7.24 -0.43
C LEU A 84 -7.34 -6.56 0.73
N LEU A 85 -7.45 -7.13 1.93
CA LEU A 85 -6.74 -6.66 3.11
C LEU A 85 -5.21 -6.72 2.95
N ALA A 86 -4.68 -7.81 2.39
CA ALA A 86 -3.25 -7.94 2.11
C ALA A 86 -2.79 -6.91 1.08
N LEU A 87 -3.53 -6.75 -0.03
CA LEU A 87 -3.24 -5.73 -1.05
C LEU A 87 -3.22 -4.32 -0.46
N LEU A 88 -4.12 -4.01 0.48
CA LEU A 88 -4.11 -2.73 1.17
C LEU A 88 -2.81 -2.50 1.94
N PHE A 89 -2.37 -3.46 2.74
CA PHE A 89 -1.12 -3.34 3.50
C PHE A 89 0.15 -3.40 2.62
N ASP A 90 0.05 -3.99 1.43
CA ASP A 90 1.15 -3.98 0.46
C ASP A 90 1.27 -2.62 -0.23
N ILE A 91 0.16 -1.93 -0.46
CA ILE A 91 0.12 -0.65 -1.19
C ILE A 91 0.26 0.57 -0.27
N PHE A 92 -0.37 0.54 0.90
CA PHE A 92 -0.53 1.69 1.78
C PHE A 92 0.32 1.57 3.04
N GLU A 93 0.85 2.71 3.47
CA GLU A 93 1.43 2.89 4.79
C GLU A 93 0.43 3.63 5.67
N PHE A 94 0.04 2.99 6.78
CA PHE A 94 -0.94 3.53 7.72
C PHE A 94 -0.23 3.98 9.01
N GLU A 95 -0.53 5.20 9.46
CA GLU A 95 -0.07 5.72 10.76
C GLU A 95 -0.70 5.00 11.96
N VAL A 96 -1.87 4.37 11.81
CA VAL A 96 -2.50 3.60 12.89
C VAL A 96 -1.97 2.18 12.98
N SER A 97 -2.08 1.58 14.16
CA SER A 97 -1.74 0.18 14.34
C SER A 97 -2.60 -0.72 13.44
N ARG A 98 -2.02 -1.86 13.02
CA ARG A 98 -2.76 -2.89 12.28
C ARG A 98 -4.04 -3.31 13.01
N GLY A 99 -3.99 -3.48 14.33
CA GLY A 99 -5.17 -3.85 15.13
C GLY A 99 -6.29 -2.82 15.05
N THR A 100 -5.94 -1.53 15.10
CA THR A 100 -6.89 -0.42 14.93
C THR A 100 -7.54 -0.46 13.55
N PHE A 101 -6.74 -0.66 12.48
CA PHE A 101 -7.27 -0.75 11.12
C PHE A 101 -8.23 -1.95 10.97
N LEU A 102 -7.85 -3.12 11.49
CA LEU A 102 -8.67 -4.34 11.41
C LEU A 102 -10.01 -4.19 12.12
N ARG A 103 -10.04 -3.46 13.26
CA ARG A 103 -11.30 -3.19 13.97
C ARG A 103 -12.31 -2.48 13.07
N TYR A 104 -11.86 -1.48 12.31
CA TYR A 104 -12.73 -0.76 11.38
C TYR A 104 -13.02 -1.54 10.10
N TYR A 105 -12.07 -2.33 9.63
CA TYR A 105 -12.22 -3.15 8.42
C TYR A 105 -13.27 -4.26 8.57
N TYR A 106 -13.36 -4.86 9.75
CA TYR A 106 -14.35 -5.89 10.06
C TYR A 106 -15.58 -5.35 10.80
N MET A 107 -15.69 -4.03 10.93
CA MET A 107 -16.85 -3.38 11.57
C MET A 107 -18.08 -3.51 10.67
N SER A 108 -19.20 -3.95 11.25
CA SER A 108 -20.49 -3.93 10.57
C SER A 108 -21.07 -2.51 10.45
N GLU A 109 -22.00 -2.29 9.51
CA GLU A 109 -22.74 -1.01 9.41
C GLU A 109 -23.50 -0.72 10.72
N ASP A 110 -24.08 -1.74 11.35
CA ASP A 110 -24.80 -1.61 12.62
C ASP A 110 -23.88 -1.13 13.77
N GLU A 111 -22.64 -1.62 13.83
CA GLU A 111 -21.66 -1.17 14.82
C GLU A 111 -21.24 0.28 14.59
N LYS A 112 -21.13 0.69 13.33
CA LYS A 112 -20.77 2.06 12.94
C LYS A 112 -21.87 3.06 13.28
N GLU A 113 -23.13 2.74 13.01
CA GLU A 113 -24.27 3.60 13.37
C GLU A 113 -24.42 3.74 14.89
N ASN A 114 -24.08 2.70 15.64
CA ASN A 114 -24.19 2.69 17.10
C ASN A 114 -22.95 3.22 17.85
N GLY A 115 -21.89 3.61 17.14
CA GLY A 115 -20.68 4.22 17.70
C GLY A 115 -19.92 3.35 18.70
N LYS A 116 -20.00 2.01 18.58
CA LYS A 116 -19.37 1.04 19.49
C LYS A 116 -18.17 0.34 18.87
#